data_AF-A0A8T4HXG8-F1
#
_entry.id   AF-A0A8T4HXG8-F1
#
_cell.length_a   1.000
_cell.length_b   1.000
_cell.length_c   1.000
_cell.angle_alpha   90.00
_cell.angle_beta   90.00
_cell.angle_gamma   90.00
#
_symmetry.space_group_name_H-M   'P 1'
#
loop_
_entity.id
_entity.type
_entity.pdbx_description
1 polymer ?
#
loop_
_entity_poly.entity_id
_entity_poly.type
_entity_poly.pdbx_seq_one_letter_code
_entity_poly.pdbx_strand_id
1 'polypeptide(L)'
;RLGWAVAVVAGERATDRWLREAGLWTEDLAAMAELGASHDRALIFAADPEPRPGFGTGEADYSDLHDLADRALDEQWDRIMATLPRLVRAGHMTGDELAVSAGLTNAEAAA
;
A
#
# COMPACT_ATOMS: atom_id res chain seq x y z
N ARG A 1 -2.32 -0.89 -15.49
CA ARG A 1 -1.18 -1.65 -14.92
C ARG A 1 -0.48 -0.89 -13.81
N LEU A 2 -0.19 0.42 -13.98
CA LEU A 2 0.40 1.26 -12.91
C LEU A 2 -0.42 1.28 -11.61
N GLY A 3 -1.75 1.43 -11.69
CA GLY A 3 -2.60 1.49 -10.49
C GLY A 3 -2.56 0.23 -9.61
N TRP A 4 -2.33 -0.95 -10.20
CA TRP A 4 -2.14 -2.18 -9.41
C TRP A 4 -0.80 -2.16 -8.68
N ALA A 5 0.29 -1.75 -9.35
CA ALA A 5 1.61 -1.65 -8.71
C ALA A 5 1.61 -0.61 -7.56
N VAL A 6 0.91 0.51 -7.75
CA VAL A 6 0.69 1.52 -6.69
C VAL A 6 -0.06 0.91 -5.51
N ALA A 7 -1.13 0.14 -5.75
CA ALA A 7 -1.88 -0.51 -4.67
C ALA A 7 -1.05 -1.55 -3.91
N VAL A 8 -0.18 -2.29 -4.61
CA VAL A 8 0.73 -3.28 -4.02
C VAL A 8 1.79 -2.60 -3.13
N VAL A 9 2.28 -1.43 -3.53
CA VAL A 9 3.22 -0.60 -2.75
C VAL A 9 2.52 0.12 -1.59
N ALA A 10 1.23 0.45 -1.71
CA ALA A 10 0.53 1.24 -0.70
C ALA A 10 0.52 0.60 0.69
N GLY A 11 0.63 -0.74 0.80
CA GLY A 11 0.67 -1.43 2.09
C GLY A 11 1.89 -1.10 2.95
N GLU A 12 3.10 -1.16 2.37
CA GLU A 12 4.34 -0.81 3.11
C GLU A 12 4.37 0.68 3.46
N ARG A 13 3.92 1.53 2.53
CA ARG A 13 3.85 2.98 2.73
C ARG A 13 2.86 3.36 3.83
N ALA A 14 1.68 2.76 3.84
CA ALA A 14 0.69 2.96 4.90
C ALA A 14 1.22 2.54 6.27
N THR A 15 1.99 1.46 6.33
CA THR A 15 2.60 0.97 7.57
C THR A 15 3.66 1.95 8.09
N ASP A 16 4.58 2.41 7.22
CA ASP A 16 5.60 3.41 7.59
C ASP A 16 4.94 4.71 8.07
N ARG A 17 3.93 5.21 7.35
CA ARG A 17 3.16 6.39 7.74
C ARG A 17 2.51 6.22 9.11
N TRP A 18 1.80 5.11 9.33
CA TRP A 18 1.14 4.84 10.61
C TRP A 18 2.15 4.80 11.77
N LEU A 19 3.31 4.17 11.59
CA LEU A 19 4.38 4.14 12.59
C LEU A 19 4.86 5.54 12.96
N ARG A 20 5.01 6.43 11.96
CA ARG A 20 5.40 7.84 12.19
C ARG A 20 4.32 8.60 12.94
N GLU A 21 3.07 8.53 12.52
CA GLU A 21 1.95 9.24 13.14
C GLU A 21 1.68 8.75 14.58
N ALA A 22 1.88 7.46 14.84
CA ALA A 22 1.75 6.88 16.18
C ALA A 22 2.95 7.18 17.10
N GLY A 23 4.03 7.80 16.60
CA GLY A 23 5.26 8.00 17.36
C GLY A 23 6.01 6.71 17.71
N LEU A 24 5.77 5.64 16.94
CA LEU A 24 6.36 4.31 17.12
C LEU A 24 7.50 4.04 16.14
N TRP A 25 7.77 4.96 15.22
CA TRP A 25 8.74 4.75 14.15
C TRP A 25 10.15 4.53 14.68
N THR A 26 10.77 3.45 14.23
CA THR A 26 12.20 3.14 14.40
C THR A 26 12.73 2.55 13.09
N GLU A 27 14.05 2.59 12.90
CA GLU A 27 14.70 1.97 11.74
C GLU A 27 14.36 0.47 11.64
N ASP A 28 14.35 -0.25 12.77
CA ASP A 28 14.00 -1.67 12.81
C ASP A 28 12.55 -1.92 12.36
N LEU A 29 11.59 -1.09 12.80
CA LEU A 29 10.18 -1.26 12.44
C LEU A 29 9.92 -0.87 10.98
N ALA A 30 10.62 0.15 10.47
CA ALA A 30 10.59 0.49 9.06
C ALA A 30 11.14 -0.66 8.19
N ALA A 31 12.28 -1.24 8.58
CA ALA A 31 12.86 -2.39 7.90
C ALA A 31 11.92 -3.61 7.93
N MET A 32 11.23 -3.86 9.04
CA MET A 32 10.23 -4.93 9.12
C MET A 32 9.02 -4.69 8.21
N ALA A 33 8.57 -3.44 8.07
CA ALA A 33 7.51 -3.09 7.11
C ALA A 33 7.95 -3.38 5.67
N GLU A 34 9.18 -2.98 5.30
CA GLU A 34 9.75 -3.28 3.99
C GLU A 34 9.92 -4.79 3.77
N LEU A 35 10.42 -5.54 4.75
CA LEU A 35 10.57 -7.00 4.65
C LEU A 35 9.22 -7.71 4.52
N GLY A 36 8.19 -7.23 5.22
CA GLY A 36 6.82 -7.72 5.11
C GLY A 36 6.24 -7.59 3.70
N ALA A 37 6.62 -6.54 2.97
CA ALA A 37 6.22 -6.29 1.58
C ALA A 37 7.12 -6.99 0.54
N SER A 38 8.02 -7.88 0.94
CA SER A 38 8.89 -8.61 0.00
C SER A 38 8.11 -9.45 -1.01
N HIS A 39 6.99 -10.06 -0.62
CA HIS A 39 6.13 -10.82 -1.53
C HIS A 39 5.45 -9.91 -2.57
N ASP A 40 4.96 -8.76 -2.11
CA ASP A 40 4.32 -7.74 -2.93
C ASP A 40 5.28 -7.18 -3.99
N ARG A 41 6.54 -6.93 -3.61
CA ARG A 41 7.61 -6.58 -4.56
C ARG A 41 7.88 -7.67 -5.59
N ALA A 42 7.90 -8.93 -5.16
CA ALA A 42 8.10 -10.04 -6.09
C ALA A 42 6.99 -10.13 -7.14
N LEU A 43 5.73 -9.85 -6.76
CA LEU A 43 4.61 -9.78 -7.70
C LEU A 43 4.83 -8.68 -8.75
N ILE A 44 5.27 -7.48 -8.34
CA ILE A 44 5.54 -6.37 -9.26
C ILE A 44 6.61 -6.75 -10.28
N PHE A 45 7.72 -7.34 -9.83
CA PHE A 45 8.81 -7.72 -10.74
C PHE A 45 8.46 -8.90 -11.66
N ALA A 46 7.63 -9.82 -11.20
CA ALA A 46 7.14 -10.95 -11.99
C ALA A 46 6.14 -10.55 -13.07
N ALA A 47 5.39 -9.46 -12.86
CA ALA A 47 4.43 -8.93 -13.84
C ALA A 47 5.08 -8.27 -15.07
N ASP A 48 6.43 -8.15 -15.08
CA ASP A 48 7.24 -7.54 -16.13
C ASP A 48 6.67 -6.19 -16.63
N PRO A 49 6.43 -5.22 -15.72
CA PRO A 49 5.95 -3.91 -16.11
C PRO A 49 7.00 -3.19 -16.98
N GLU A 50 6.54 -2.47 -18.00
CA GLU A 50 7.37 -1.59 -18.81
C GLU A 50 6.97 -0.14 -18.56
N PRO A 51 7.89 0.73 -18.10
CA PRO A 51 9.27 0.42 -17.69
C PRO A 51 9.34 -0.38 -16.39
N ARG A 52 10.36 -1.26 -16.28
CA ARG A 52 10.59 -2.05 -15.06
C ARG A 52 11.18 -1.16 -13.97
N PRO A 53 10.58 -1.10 -12.76
CA PRO A 53 11.14 -0.31 -11.67
C PRO A 53 12.54 -0.80 -11.30
N GLY A 54 13.51 0.12 -11.22
CA GLY A 54 14.83 -0.14 -10.66
C GLY A 54 14.97 0.42 -9.24
N PHE A 55 16.13 0.22 -8.62
CA PHE A 55 16.51 0.87 -7.36
C PHE A 55 17.64 1.87 -7.63
N GLY A 56 17.33 3.14 -7.91
CA GLY A 56 18.34 4.17 -8.18
C GLY A 56 19.11 4.01 -9.50
N THR A 57 18.58 3.26 -10.48
CA THR A 57 19.34 2.85 -11.68
C THR A 57 18.71 3.21 -13.03
N GLY A 58 17.60 3.97 -13.13
CA GLY A 58 16.99 4.21 -14.45
C GLY A 58 15.81 5.18 -14.51
N GLU A 59 15.12 5.17 -15.66
CA GLU A 59 13.99 6.07 -16.02
C GLU A 59 12.69 5.79 -15.24
N ALA A 60 12.62 4.69 -14.48
CA ALA A 60 11.53 4.37 -13.59
C ALA A 60 12.08 3.80 -12.28
N ASP A 61 12.06 4.62 -11.23
CA ASP A 61 12.54 4.21 -9.91
C ASP A 61 11.39 3.64 -9.09
N TYR A 62 11.69 2.65 -8.26
CA TYR A 62 10.76 2.18 -7.24
C TYR A 62 10.33 3.32 -6.30
N SER A 63 11.18 4.34 -6.10
CA SER A 63 10.79 5.57 -5.40
C SER A 63 9.63 6.31 -6.07
N ASP A 64 9.50 6.27 -7.40
CA ASP A 64 8.37 6.91 -8.09
C ASP A 64 7.05 6.21 -7.76
N LEU A 65 7.10 4.87 -7.56
CA LEU A 65 5.94 4.11 -7.09
C LEU A 65 5.62 4.43 -5.63
N HIS A 66 6.62 4.64 -4.78
CA HIS A 66 6.40 5.13 -3.42
C HIS A 66 5.70 6.49 -3.43
N ASP A 67 6.17 7.44 -4.23
CA ASP A 67 5.58 8.78 -4.32
C ASP A 67 4.13 8.74 -4.84
N LEU A 68 3.84 7.86 -5.81
CA LEU A 68 2.49 7.63 -6.29
C LEU A 68 1.59 6.98 -5.22
N ALA A 69 2.11 6.02 -4.47
CA ALA A 69 1.40 5.38 -3.38
C ALA A 69 1.14 6.35 -2.23
N ASP A 70 2.11 7.18 -1.86
CA ASP A 70 1.97 8.20 -0.83
C ASP A 70 0.87 9.21 -1.21
N ARG A 71 0.83 9.67 -2.47
CA ARG A 71 -0.27 10.53 -2.98
C ARG A 71 -1.63 9.85 -2.93
N ALA A 72 -1.71 8.57 -3.32
CA ALA A 72 -2.96 7.82 -3.25
C ALA A 72 -3.42 7.62 -1.80
N LEU A 73 -2.47 7.39 -0.89
CA LEU A 73 -2.74 7.29 0.54
C LEU A 73 -3.22 8.62 1.11
N ASP A 74 -2.63 9.75 0.74
CA ASP A 74 -3.09 11.07 1.20
C ASP A 74 -4.58 11.31 0.91
N GLU A 75 -5.05 10.91 -0.27
CA GLU A 75 -6.46 11.06 -0.64
C GLU A 75 -7.41 10.13 0.14
N GLN A 76 -6.92 8.99 0.63
CA GLN A 76 -7.73 7.95 1.27
C GLN A 76 -7.45 7.78 2.77
N TRP A 77 -6.47 8.50 3.33
CA TRP A 77 -5.92 8.20 4.66
C TRP A 77 -6.99 8.24 5.75
N ASP A 78 -7.78 9.30 5.79
CA ASP A 78 -8.84 9.45 6.78
C ASP A 78 -9.88 8.32 6.69
N ARG A 79 -10.19 7.87 5.47
CA ARG A 79 -11.12 6.75 5.25
C ARG A 79 -10.51 5.43 5.73
N ILE A 80 -9.24 5.19 5.41
CA ILE A 80 -8.50 4.00 5.87
C ILE A 80 -8.48 3.95 7.40
N MET A 81 -8.08 5.06 8.04
CA MET A 81 -8.00 5.16 9.49
C MET A 81 -9.37 4.98 10.16
N ALA A 82 -10.45 5.47 9.55
CA ALA A 82 -11.81 5.25 10.04
C ALA A 82 -12.24 3.77 10.05
N THR A 83 -11.61 2.91 9.23
CA THR A 83 -11.91 1.47 9.20
C THR A 83 -11.19 0.68 10.29
N LEU A 84 -10.08 1.20 10.83
CA LEU A 84 -9.23 0.47 11.79
C LEU A 84 -9.97 -0.03 13.03
N PRO A 85 -10.87 0.74 13.68
CA PRO A 85 -11.59 0.24 14.84
C PRO A 85 -12.45 -1.00 14.54
N ARG A 86 -12.96 -1.12 13.31
CA ARG A 86 -13.69 -2.32 12.87
C ARG A 86 -12.73 -3.48 12.66
N LEU A 87 -11.62 -3.26 11.95
CA LEU A 87 -10.60 -4.28 11.71
C LEU A 87 -10.06 -4.85 13.02
N VAL A 88 -9.72 -3.99 13.99
CA VAL A 88 -9.21 -4.42 15.31
C VAL A 88 -10.22 -5.27 16.07
N ARG A 89 -11.52 -4.95 16.00
CA ARG A 89 -12.57 -5.75 16.67
C ARG A 89 -12.82 -7.09 15.98
N ALA A 90 -12.78 -7.12 14.65
CA ALA A 90 -13.07 -8.32 13.87
C ALA A 90 -11.85 -9.25 13.73
N GLY A 91 -10.63 -8.73 13.86
CA GLY A 91 -9.38 -9.44 13.62
C GLY A 91 -9.06 -9.66 12.13
N HIS A 92 -10.04 -9.48 11.24
CA HIS A 92 -9.89 -9.54 9.79
C HIS A 92 -10.95 -8.67 9.10
N MET A 93 -10.71 -8.31 7.84
CA MET A 93 -11.72 -7.76 6.92
C MET A 93 -11.44 -8.23 5.51
N THR A 94 -12.47 -8.57 4.76
CA THR A 94 -12.36 -8.76 3.31
C THR A 94 -12.25 -7.42 2.59
N GLY A 95 -11.86 -7.45 1.31
CA GLY A 95 -11.85 -6.23 0.48
C GLY A 95 -13.23 -5.57 0.36
N ASP A 96 -14.31 -6.35 0.31
CA ASP A 96 -15.67 -5.83 0.27
C ASP A 96 -16.09 -5.20 1.61
N GLU A 97 -15.73 -5.83 2.73
CA GLU A 97 -15.99 -5.27 4.05
C GLU A 97 -15.24 -3.97 4.28
N LEU A 98 -13.99 -3.89 3.79
CA LEU A 98 -13.19 -2.67 3.81
C LEU A 98 -13.84 -1.57 2.96
N ALA A 99 -14.23 -1.88 1.73
CA ALA A 99 -14.88 -0.92 0.82
C ALA A 99 -16.15 -0.34 1.45
N VAL A 100 -17.04 -1.21 1.95
CA VAL A 100 -18.26 -0.80 2.66
C VAL A 100 -17.92 0.06 3.89
N SER A 101 -16.90 -0.34 4.67
CA SER A 101 -16.48 0.43 5.84
C SER A 101 -15.88 1.80 5.50
N ALA A 102 -15.26 1.93 4.33
CA ALA A 102 -14.67 3.17 3.82
C ALA A 102 -15.69 4.05 3.06
N GLY A 103 -16.94 3.60 2.91
CA GLY A 103 -17.95 4.29 2.10
C GLY A 103 -17.66 4.24 0.60
N LEU A 104 -16.94 3.20 0.16
CA LEU A 104 -16.56 2.96 -1.23
C LEU A 104 -17.31 1.76 -1.79
N THR A 105 -17.39 1.70 -3.11
CA THR A 105 -17.81 0.52 -3.85
C THR A 105 -16.59 -0.05 -4.57
N ASN A 106 -16.31 -1.34 -4.39
CA ASN A 106 -15.34 -2.02 -5.24
C ASN A 106 -15.81 -1.93 -6.69
N ALA A 107 -14.91 -1.57 -7.61
CA ALA A 107 -15.21 -1.69 -9.03
C ALA A 107 -15.51 -3.17 -9.32
N GLU A 108 -16.60 -3.44 -10.05
CA GLU A 108 -16.86 -4.79 -10.55
C GLU A 108 -15.60 -5.26 -11.29
N ALA A 109 -15.11 -6.46 -10.95
CA ALA A 109 -13.99 -7.05 -11.64
C ALA A 109 -14.38 -7.13 -13.13
N ALA A 110 -13.76 -6.29 -13.96
CA ALA A 110 -13.95 -6.34 -15.40
C ALA A 110 -13.56 -7.75 -15.85
N ALA A 111 -14.58 -8.52 -16.27
CA ALA A 111 -14.47 -9.88 -16.76
C ALA A 111 -13.67 -9.95 -18.07
#